data_AF-A0A9W8LQF5-F1
#
_entry.id   AF-A0A9W8LQF5-F1
#
_cell.length_a   1.000
_cell.length_b   1.000
_cell.length_c   1.000
_cell.angle_alpha   90.00
_cell.angle_beta   90.00
_cell.angle_gamma   90.00
#
_symmetry.space_group_name_H-M   'P 1'
#
loop_
_entity.id
_entity.type
_entity.pdbx_description
1 polymer ?
#
loop_
_entity_poly.entity_id
_entity_poly.type
_entity_poly.pdbx_seq_one_letter_code
_entity_poly.pdbx_strand_id
1 'polypeptide(L)'
;MAPLANLCFRIFVDRIAYLQTASPADAHELADRYDAVRSRFLMCLVPLARAPIAFRLAEEYHDLATLVVLVFTADRDNAAVRLRRYVQRFGREFATALLAYYERRRAWASFLYTQDADFDACLKEYIDEKIAADPHGPMAQIGWIHDVKMRDFDAAAARLARAGRDSQEVDQARTMLSLSKLAFFAVDSQEGLRGDAIVEARTRLEDALELCEVQESLMLYFTAAVSSHRGLSSDPIWRRRDDDSDKKAVLDAAMLTTSSELRHTRPALYIVYAEFVRCIWNARSLSVEDLMDLLTFSDCNAAVDTAGSFDASIRERFSLAVDILSRASFNLPEQAREGALKTIWRRVFLSDDWLSIQKKLSSNVPDSVLRDVLTHTSLYAVLNSCLGSRELVYPDWFLPPAHSFAADDIEYFVSTRLASRFSQDLHDASEKPLSPVTGAALRKDYAEEDRQLHAAIECGLDNYYAEIMRIVSDQISQQRPVLSTGGEFSLSKSAITEPLDCDNDEDMQMESE
;
A
#
# COMPACT_ATOMS: atom_id res chain seq x y z
N MET A 1 -27.83 13.05 -49.41
CA MET A 1 -27.13 12.67 -48.17
C MET A 1 -27.78 11.49 -47.47
N ALA A 2 -28.98 11.60 -46.89
CA ALA A 2 -29.65 10.49 -46.19
C ALA A 2 -29.79 9.16 -46.98
N PRO A 3 -30.32 9.13 -48.22
CA PRO A 3 -30.41 7.88 -49.00
C PRO A 3 -29.05 7.36 -49.46
N LEU A 4 -28.06 8.25 -49.62
CA LEU A 4 -26.68 7.89 -49.95
C LEU A 4 -26.00 7.21 -48.76
N ALA A 5 -26.20 7.71 -47.55
CA ALA A 5 -25.70 7.09 -46.32
C ALA A 5 -26.31 5.70 -46.13
N ASN A 6 -27.63 5.55 -46.35
CA ASN A 6 -28.28 4.24 -46.28
C ASN A 6 -27.73 3.25 -47.32
N LEU A 7 -27.55 3.70 -48.57
CA LEU A 7 -26.97 2.86 -49.63
C LEU A 7 -25.54 2.43 -49.29
N CYS A 8 -24.71 3.37 -48.81
CA CYS A 8 -23.35 3.06 -48.38
C CYS A 8 -23.33 2.02 -47.27
N PHE A 9 -24.13 2.20 -46.21
CA PHE A 9 -24.17 1.26 -45.10
C PHE A 9 -24.63 -0.12 -45.54
N ARG A 10 -25.64 -0.21 -46.41
CA ARG A 10 -26.09 -1.49 -46.96
C ARG A 10 -25.00 -2.22 -47.74
N ILE A 11 -24.25 -1.50 -48.59
CA ILE A 11 -23.13 -2.07 -49.35
C ILE A 11 -22.05 -2.65 -48.42
N PHE A 12 -21.72 -1.93 -47.33
CA PHE A 12 -20.75 -2.43 -46.36
C PHE A 12 -21.25 -3.68 -45.65
N VAL A 13 -22.50 -3.68 -45.18
CA VAL A 13 -23.09 -4.85 -44.49
C VAL A 13 -23.14 -6.07 -45.43
N ASP A 14 -23.62 -5.90 -46.66
CA ASP A 14 -23.69 -6.98 -47.65
C ASP A 14 -22.28 -7.54 -47.97
N ARG A 15 -21.28 -6.65 -48.05
CA ARG A 15 -19.90 -7.06 -48.32
C ARG A 15 -19.25 -7.76 -47.13
N ILE A 16 -19.49 -7.30 -45.91
CA ILE A 16 -19.00 -7.95 -44.69
C ILE A 16 -19.61 -9.35 -44.58
N ALA A 17 -20.92 -9.49 -44.79
CA ALA A 17 -21.61 -10.79 -44.75
C ALA A 17 -21.05 -11.76 -45.80
N TYR A 18 -20.78 -11.28 -47.02
CA TYR A 18 -20.12 -12.09 -48.05
C TYR A 18 -18.70 -12.52 -47.61
N LEU A 19 -17.90 -11.58 -47.10
CA LEU A 19 -16.51 -11.87 -46.68
C LEU A 19 -16.44 -12.80 -45.47
N GLN A 20 -17.40 -12.77 -44.55
CA GLN A 20 -17.47 -13.72 -43.43
C GLN A 20 -17.50 -15.17 -43.91
N THR A 21 -18.09 -15.45 -45.08
CA THR A 21 -18.12 -16.80 -45.67
C THR A 21 -16.89 -17.14 -46.52
N ALA A 22 -16.19 -16.15 -47.07
CA ALA A 22 -15.10 -16.36 -48.03
C ALA A 22 -13.70 -16.16 -47.43
N SER A 23 -13.53 -15.17 -46.55
CA SER A 23 -12.26 -14.78 -45.90
C SER A 23 -12.56 -14.04 -44.58
N PRO A 24 -12.51 -14.72 -43.41
CA PRO A 24 -12.90 -14.12 -42.14
C PRO A 24 -11.94 -13.03 -41.64
N ALA A 25 -10.65 -13.08 -42.03
CA ALA A 25 -9.68 -12.05 -41.66
C ALA A 25 -9.97 -10.70 -42.35
N ASP A 26 -10.23 -10.72 -43.66
CA ASP A 26 -10.60 -9.52 -44.43
C ASP A 26 -11.96 -8.95 -43.98
N ALA A 27 -12.87 -9.82 -43.51
CA ALA A 27 -14.14 -9.41 -42.96
C ALA A 27 -13.98 -8.59 -41.67
N HIS A 28 -13.03 -8.99 -40.80
CA HIS A 28 -12.71 -8.25 -39.57
C HIS A 28 -12.13 -6.86 -39.89
N GLU A 29 -11.14 -6.78 -40.78
CA GLU A 29 -10.54 -5.49 -41.17
C GLU A 29 -11.58 -4.54 -41.78
N LEU A 30 -12.47 -5.07 -42.63
CA LEU A 30 -13.54 -4.27 -43.23
C LEU A 30 -14.59 -3.84 -42.20
N ALA A 31 -14.90 -4.67 -41.20
CA ALA A 31 -15.80 -4.33 -40.11
C ALA A 31 -15.25 -3.17 -39.26
N ASP A 32 -13.97 -3.21 -38.88
CA ASP A 32 -13.32 -2.12 -38.13
C ASP A 32 -13.37 -0.79 -38.89
N ARG A 33 -13.08 -0.84 -40.20
CA ARG A 33 -13.17 0.34 -41.08
C ARG A 33 -14.61 0.83 -41.22
N TYR A 34 -15.57 -0.09 -41.32
CA TYR A 34 -16.99 0.25 -41.41
C TYR A 34 -17.47 0.97 -40.15
N ASP A 35 -17.11 0.49 -38.95
CA ASP A 35 -17.51 1.09 -37.68
C ASP A 35 -16.97 2.54 -37.53
N ALA A 36 -15.72 2.77 -37.91
CA ALA A 36 -15.11 4.10 -37.90
C ALA A 36 -15.80 5.08 -38.87
N VAL A 37 -16.14 4.60 -40.07
CA VAL A 37 -16.78 5.41 -41.11
C VAL A 37 -18.25 5.68 -40.77
N ARG A 38 -18.98 4.67 -40.29
CA ARG A 38 -20.40 4.73 -39.93
C ARG A 38 -20.66 5.81 -38.88
N SER A 39 -19.90 5.78 -37.79
CA SER A 39 -20.00 6.76 -36.70
C SER A 39 -19.82 8.20 -37.20
N ARG A 40 -18.85 8.43 -38.10
CA ARG A 40 -18.55 9.75 -38.65
C ARG A 40 -19.66 10.26 -39.57
N PHE A 41 -20.18 9.40 -40.46
CA PHE A 41 -21.26 9.76 -41.37
C PHE A 41 -22.55 10.13 -40.62
N LEU A 42 -22.90 9.37 -39.59
CA LEU A 42 -24.07 9.64 -38.75
C LEU A 42 -23.94 10.98 -38.01
N MET A 43 -22.76 11.28 -37.46
CA MET A 43 -22.51 12.55 -36.77
C MET A 43 -22.56 13.76 -37.71
N CYS A 44 -22.18 13.63 -38.98
CA CYS A 44 -22.31 14.70 -39.96
C CYS A 44 -23.76 15.08 -40.30
N LEU A 45 -24.75 14.22 -40.01
CA LEU A 45 -26.17 14.52 -40.27
C LEU A 45 -26.78 15.46 -39.21
N VAL A 46 -26.17 15.55 -38.03
CA VAL A 46 -26.63 16.41 -36.91
C VAL A 46 -26.55 17.90 -37.27
N PRO A 47 -25.40 18.48 -37.70
CA PRO A 47 -25.32 19.90 -38.06
C PRO A 47 -26.19 20.28 -39.26
N LEU A 48 -26.62 19.30 -40.08
CA LEU A 48 -27.50 19.50 -41.22
C LEU A 48 -29.00 19.51 -40.86
N ALA A 49 -29.34 19.60 -39.56
CA ALA A 49 -30.71 19.51 -39.03
C ALA A 49 -31.46 18.21 -39.43
N ARG A 50 -30.71 17.11 -39.65
CA ARG A 50 -31.26 15.79 -40.02
C ARG A 50 -31.10 14.76 -38.90
N ALA A 51 -31.10 15.20 -37.64
CA ALA A 51 -31.00 14.32 -36.48
C ALA A 51 -32.03 13.16 -36.46
N PRO A 52 -33.31 13.33 -36.83
CA PRO A 52 -34.27 12.20 -36.86
C PRO A 52 -33.87 11.08 -37.81
N ILE A 53 -33.18 11.41 -38.90
CA ILE A 53 -32.68 10.43 -39.87
C ILE A 53 -31.43 9.74 -39.30
N ALA A 54 -30.56 10.48 -38.63
CA ALA A 54 -29.38 9.92 -37.96
C ALA A 54 -29.78 8.89 -36.89
N PHE A 55 -30.79 9.20 -36.06
CA PHE A 55 -31.34 8.24 -35.09
C PHE A 55 -31.88 6.98 -35.77
N ARG A 56 -32.67 7.12 -36.84
CA ARG A 56 -33.23 5.97 -37.55
C ARG A 56 -32.14 5.06 -38.12
N LEU A 57 -31.13 5.64 -38.77
CA LEU A 57 -30.01 4.88 -39.34
C LEU A 57 -29.16 4.23 -38.25
N ALA A 58 -28.91 4.93 -37.14
CA ALA A 58 -28.19 4.34 -35.99
C ALA A 58 -28.96 3.16 -35.38
N GLU A 59 -30.29 3.25 -35.27
CA GLU A 59 -31.14 2.14 -34.82
C GLU A 59 -31.15 0.96 -35.82
N GLU A 60 -31.28 1.26 -37.12
CA GLU A 60 -31.35 0.25 -38.19
C GLU A 60 -30.05 -0.56 -38.28
N TYR A 61 -28.91 0.10 -38.20
CA TYR A 61 -27.58 -0.52 -38.30
C TYR A 61 -26.94 -0.85 -36.95
N HIS A 62 -27.70 -0.76 -35.85
CA HIS A 62 -27.29 -1.11 -34.49
C HIS A 62 -26.00 -0.40 -34.04
N ASP A 63 -25.81 0.87 -34.42
CA ASP A 63 -24.68 1.69 -33.97
C ASP A 63 -24.99 2.33 -32.61
N LEU A 64 -24.94 1.51 -31.56
CA LEU A 64 -25.33 1.91 -30.20
C LEU A 64 -24.41 3.00 -29.62
N ALA A 65 -23.11 2.95 -29.92
CA ALA A 65 -22.15 3.96 -29.48
C ALA A 65 -22.47 5.35 -30.05
N THR A 66 -22.78 5.41 -31.35
CA THR A 66 -23.19 6.65 -32.00
C THR A 66 -24.57 7.10 -31.53
N LEU A 67 -25.49 6.15 -31.27
CA LEU A 67 -26.82 6.44 -30.73
C LEU A 67 -26.73 7.19 -29.39
N VAL A 68 -25.87 6.75 -28.47
CA VAL A 68 -25.61 7.42 -27.19
C VAL A 68 -25.15 8.87 -27.42
N VAL A 69 -24.17 9.08 -28.29
CA VAL A 69 -23.66 10.42 -28.61
C VAL A 69 -24.77 11.28 -29.23
N LEU A 70 -25.61 10.73 -30.12
CA LEU A 70 -26.73 11.44 -30.72
C LEU A 70 -27.74 11.93 -29.67
N VAL A 71 -28.04 11.11 -28.66
CA VAL A 71 -28.96 11.50 -27.57
C VAL A 71 -28.46 12.77 -26.85
N PHE A 72 -27.17 12.84 -26.50
CA PHE A 72 -26.62 13.99 -25.77
C PHE A 72 -26.31 15.23 -26.63
N THR A 73 -26.16 15.05 -27.95
CA THR A 73 -25.83 16.15 -28.89
C THR A 73 -27.07 16.78 -29.52
N ALA A 74 -28.07 15.98 -29.88
CA ALA A 74 -29.17 16.43 -30.74
C ALA A 74 -30.53 16.54 -30.03
N ASP A 75 -30.75 15.84 -28.91
CA ASP A 75 -32.04 15.84 -28.19
C ASP A 75 -31.81 15.91 -26.68
N ARG A 76 -31.17 17.00 -26.24
CA ARG A 76 -30.82 17.23 -24.82
C ARG A 76 -32.07 17.25 -23.93
N ASP A 77 -33.15 17.84 -24.41
CA ASP A 77 -34.37 18.04 -23.61
C ASP A 77 -35.11 16.71 -23.34
N ASN A 78 -35.02 15.73 -24.25
CA ASN A 78 -35.63 14.40 -24.06
C ASN A 78 -34.62 13.28 -23.80
N ALA A 79 -33.37 13.63 -23.48
CA ALA A 79 -32.28 12.66 -23.36
C ALA A 79 -32.63 11.52 -22.37
N ALA A 80 -33.12 11.86 -21.18
CA ALA A 80 -33.47 10.88 -20.14
C ALA A 80 -34.60 9.92 -20.53
N VAL A 81 -35.55 10.36 -21.37
CA VAL A 81 -36.65 9.51 -21.86
C VAL A 81 -36.14 8.56 -22.93
N ARG A 82 -35.30 9.05 -23.85
CA ARG A 82 -34.70 8.21 -24.90
C ARG A 82 -33.74 7.18 -24.34
N LEU A 83 -32.88 7.55 -23.38
CA LEU A 83 -31.96 6.62 -22.74
C LEU A 83 -32.73 5.44 -22.12
N ARG A 84 -33.76 5.71 -21.32
CA ARG A 84 -34.60 4.65 -20.74
C ARG A 84 -35.22 3.74 -21.79
N ARG A 85 -35.76 4.31 -22.88
CA ARG A 85 -36.33 3.52 -23.98
C ARG A 85 -35.28 2.64 -24.66
N TYR A 86 -34.07 3.14 -24.87
CA TYR A 86 -33.01 2.38 -25.52
C TYR A 86 -32.38 1.33 -24.61
N VAL A 87 -32.25 1.61 -23.31
CA VAL A 87 -31.88 0.60 -22.31
C VAL A 87 -32.92 -0.53 -22.29
N GLN A 88 -34.22 -0.22 -22.29
CA GLN A 88 -35.27 -1.26 -22.36
C GLN A 88 -35.28 -2.04 -23.69
N ARG A 89 -34.95 -1.39 -24.81
CA ARG A 89 -35.02 -2.01 -26.15
C ARG A 89 -33.79 -2.85 -26.50
N PHE A 90 -32.60 -2.35 -26.17
CA PHE A 90 -31.32 -2.95 -26.56
C PHE A 90 -30.58 -3.58 -25.37
N GLY A 91 -31.08 -3.38 -24.15
CA GLY A 91 -30.56 -4.03 -22.95
C GLY A 91 -29.10 -3.69 -22.66
N ARG A 92 -28.34 -4.74 -22.34
CA ARG A 92 -26.94 -4.68 -21.88
C ARG A 92 -26.01 -3.99 -22.89
N GLU A 93 -26.12 -4.28 -24.18
CA GLU A 93 -25.21 -3.74 -25.20
C GLU A 93 -25.26 -2.20 -25.26
N PHE A 94 -26.47 -1.64 -25.12
CA PHE A 94 -26.65 -0.19 -25.07
C PHE A 94 -26.17 0.39 -23.75
N ALA A 95 -26.41 -0.29 -22.62
CA ALA A 95 -25.89 0.11 -21.33
C ALA A 95 -24.35 0.18 -21.34
N THR A 96 -23.66 -0.85 -21.85
CA THR A 96 -22.20 -0.85 -21.99
C THR A 96 -21.70 0.32 -22.85
N ALA A 97 -22.35 0.60 -23.98
CA ALA A 97 -22.00 1.74 -24.83
C ALA A 97 -22.20 3.10 -24.12
N LEU A 98 -23.26 3.22 -23.32
CA LEU A 98 -23.55 4.41 -22.51
C LEU A 98 -22.51 4.62 -21.41
N LEU A 99 -22.14 3.54 -20.72
CA LEU A 99 -21.12 3.52 -19.67
C LEU A 99 -19.74 3.92 -20.23
N ALA A 100 -19.34 3.34 -21.35
CA ALA A 100 -18.10 3.70 -22.06
C ALA A 100 -18.09 5.18 -22.50
N TYR A 101 -19.24 5.73 -22.86
CA TYR A 101 -19.34 7.16 -23.20
C TYR A 101 -19.14 8.07 -22.00
N TYR A 102 -19.71 7.74 -20.84
CA TYR A 102 -19.48 8.49 -19.60
C TYR A 102 -18.02 8.43 -19.16
N GLU A 103 -17.38 7.27 -19.30
CA GLU A 103 -15.97 7.07 -19.00
C GLU A 103 -15.06 7.97 -19.86
N ARG A 104 -15.26 7.98 -21.18
CA ARG A 104 -14.50 8.85 -22.10
C ARG A 104 -14.65 10.34 -21.78
N ARG A 105 -15.79 10.75 -21.21
CA ARG A 105 -16.07 12.14 -20.82
C ARG A 105 -15.65 12.46 -19.39
N ARG A 106 -15.16 11.49 -18.61
CA ARG A 106 -14.88 11.62 -17.17
C ARG A 106 -16.07 12.16 -16.38
N ALA A 107 -17.28 11.83 -16.82
CA ALA A 107 -18.53 12.31 -16.23
C ALA A 107 -19.02 11.36 -15.13
N TRP A 108 -18.16 11.11 -14.13
CA TRP A 108 -18.33 10.08 -13.09
C TRP A 108 -19.58 10.28 -12.23
N ALA A 109 -19.95 11.52 -11.94
CA ALA A 109 -21.16 11.79 -11.16
C ALA A 109 -22.42 11.28 -11.87
N SER A 110 -22.57 11.57 -13.17
CA SER A 110 -23.72 11.08 -13.94
C SER A 110 -23.70 9.56 -14.12
N PHE A 111 -22.50 8.97 -14.19
CA PHE A 111 -22.31 7.53 -14.29
C PHE A 111 -22.82 6.80 -13.04
N LEU A 112 -22.45 7.27 -11.85
CA LEU A 112 -22.74 6.57 -10.58
C LEU A 112 -24.15 6.86 -10.01
N TYR A 113 -24.72 8.04 -10.28
CA TYR A 113 -26.00 8.48 -9.68
C TYR A 113 -27.27 8.13 -10.49
N THR A 114 -27.18 7.24 -11.49
CA THR A 114 -28.37 6.84 -12.27
C THR A 114 -29.36 6.07 -11.40
N GLN A 115 -30.64 6.47 -11.33
CA GLN A 115 -31.66 5.88 -10.45
C GLN A 115 -32.47 4.78 -11.16
N ASP A 116 -31.83 3.70 -11.60
CA ASP A 116 -32.49 2.59 -12.29
C ASP A 116 -31.85 1.26 -11.88
N ALA A 117 -32.65 0.35 -11.30
CA ALA A 117 -32.17 -0.91 -10.73
C ALA A 117 -31.59 -1.87 -11.78
N ASP A 118 -32.18 -1.91 -12.98
CA ASP A 118 -31.69 -2.74 -14.08
C ASP A 118 -30.34 -2.21 -14.61
N PHE A 119 -30.17 -0.89 -14.56
CA PHE A 119 -28.93 -0.22 -14.93
C PHE A 119 -27.83 -0.41 -13.88
N ASP A 120 -28.18 -0.41 -12.60
CA ASP A 120 -27.22 -0.60 -11.50
C ASP A 120 -26.57 -2.00 -11.54
N ALA A 121 -27.31 -3.05 -11.92
CA ALA A 121 -26.73 -4.37 -12.14
C ALA A 121 -25.72 -4.39 -13.32
N CYS A 122 -26.09 -3.79 -14.45
CA CYS A 122 -25.20 -3.67 -15.61
C CYS A 122 -23.95 -2.83 -15.30
N LEU A 123 -24.12 -1.77 -14.48
CA LEU A 123 -23.05 -0.90 -14.03
C LEU A 123 -22.08 -1.65 -13.12
N LYS A 124 -22.57 -2.48 -12.19
CA LYS A 124 -21.72 -3.32 -11.34
C LYS A 124 -20.84 -4.26 -12.18
N GLU A 125 -21.45 -5.00 -13.11
CA GLU A 125 -20.71 -5.92 -14.00
C GLU A 125 -19.66 -5.18 -14.83
N TYR A 126 -19.98 -3.98 -15.34
CA TYR A 126 -19.03 -3.17 -16.10
C TYR A 126 -17.85 -2.69 -15.24
N ILE A 127 -18.11 -2.23 -14.01
CA ILE A 127 -17.07 -1.83 -13.07
C ILE A 127 -16.15 -3.02 -12.77
N ASP A 128 -16.73 -4.19 -12.52
CA ASP A 128 -15.97 -5.41 -12.21
C ASP A 128 -15.11 -5.89 -13.39
N GLU A 129 -15.66 -5.86 -14.60
CA GLU A 129 -14.92 -6.15 -15.83
C GLU A 129 -13.74 -5.19 -16.03
N LYS A 130 -13.95 -3.90 -15.78
CA LYS A 130 -12.90 -2.88 -15.89
C LYS A 130 -11.83 -3.01 -14.82
N ILE A 131 -12.19 -3.31 -13.59
CA ILE A 131 -11.24 -3.54 -12.50
C ILE A 131 -10.45 -4.84 -12.75
N ALA A 132 -11.08 -5.88 -13.31
CA ALA A 132 -10.38 -7.11 -13.69
C ALA A 132 -9.38 -6.87 -14.83
N ALA A 133 -9.73 -6.02 -15.80
CA ALA A 133 -8.86 -5.67 -16.92
C ALA A 133 -7.73 -4.70 -16.53
N ASP A 134 -8.03 -3.69 -15.71
CA ASP A 134 -7.08 -2.70 -15.22
C ASP A 134 -7.28 -2.48 -13.70
N PRO A 135 -6.54 -3.24 -12.88
CA PRO A 135 -6.71 -3.21 -11.42
C PRO A 135 -6.27 -1.90 -10.76
N HIS A 136 -5.47 -1.07 -11.46
CA HIS A 136 -5.01 0.24 -10.98
C HIS A 136 -5.67 1.40 -11.75
N GLY A 137 -6.67 1.10 -12.58
CA GLY A 137 -7.38 2.07 -13.39
C GLY A 137 -8.27 3.01 -12.56
N PRO A 138 -8.85 4.04 -13.21
CA PRO A 138 -9.74 4.99 -12.54
C PRO A 138 -10.98 4.31 -11.92
N MET A 139 -11.44 3.20 -12.48
CA MET A 139 -12.57 2.42 -11.96
C MET A 139 -12.28 1.81 -10.59
N ALA A 140 -11.05 1.36 -10.34
CA ALA A 140 -10.65 0.83 -9.04
C ALA A 140 -10.73 1.90 -7.94
N GLN A 141 -10.50 3.18 -8.29
CA GLN A 141 -10.52 4.28 -7.33
C GLN A 141 -11.94 4.79 -6.99
N ILE A 142 -12.92 4.60 -7.86
CA ILE A 142 -14.28 5.15 -7.70
C ILE A 142 -15.37 4.09 -7.57
N GLY A 143 -15.08 2.82 -7.90
CA GLY A 143 -16.06 1.73 -7.94
C GLY A 143 -16.80 1.53 -6.61
N TRP A 144 -16.11 1.72 -5.49
CA TRP A 144 -16.66 1.62 -4.14
C TRP A 144 -17.88 2.53 -3.91
N ILE A 145 -17.98 3.67 -4.60
CA ILE A 145 -19.12 4.59 -4.48
C ILE A 145 -20.40 3.90 -4.95
N HIS A 146 -20.31 3.12 -6.02
CA HIS A 146 -21.42 2.33 -6.52
C HIS A 146 -21.81 1.23 -5.54
N ASP A 147 -20.84 0.54 -4.94
CA ASP A 147 -21.12 -0.51 -3.97
C ASP A 147 -21.81 0.02 -2.71
N VAL A 148 -21.37 1.19 -2.20
CA VAL A 148 -22.06 1.89 -1.10
C VAL A 148 -23.49 2.25 -1.48
N LYS A 149 -23.73 2.73 -2.69
CA LYS A 149 -25.09 3.01 -3.20
C LYS A 149 -25.95 1.75 -3.21
N MET A 150 -25.37 0.61 -3.61
CA MET A 150 -26.04 -0.70 -3.66
C MET A 150 -26.16 -1.37 -2.29
N ARG A 151 -25.63 -0.76 -1.22
CA ARG A 151 -25.51 -1.34 0.14
C ARG A 151 -24.69 -2.64 0.18
N ASP A 152 -23.81 -2.82 -0.80
CA ASP A 152 -22.84 -3.91 -0.83
C ASP A 152 -21.56 -3.44 -0.10
N PHE A 153 -21.67 -3.37 1.23
CA PHE A 153 -20.60 -2.83 2.07
C PHE A 153 -19.37 -3.74 2.12
N ASP A 154 -19.52 -5.04 1.88
CA ASP A 154 -18.41 -5.98 1.76
C ASP A 154 -17.51 -5.64 0.59
N ALA A 155 -18.12 -5.53 -0.61
CA ALA A 155 -17.38 -5.21 -1.81
C ALA A 155 -16.82 -3.78 -1.76
N ALA A 156 -17.55 -2.85 -1.14
CA ALA A 156 -17.06 -1.49 -0.87
C ALA A 156 -15.81 -1.50 0.03
N ALA A 157 -15.84 -2.23 1.15
CA ALA A 157 -14.72 -2.35 2.07
C ALA A 157 -13.49 -2.93 1.36
N ALA A 158 -13.65 -4.03 0.62
CA ALA A 158 -12.54 -4.64 -0.11
C ALA A 158 -11.90 -3.68 -1.15
N ARG A 159 -12.73 -2.95 -1.92
CA ARG A 159 -12.24 -1.97 -2.90
C ARG A 159 -11.56 -0.77 -2.23
N LEU A 160 -12.12 -0.25 -1.15
CA LEU A 160 -11.53 0.85 -0.37
C LEU A 160 -10.21 0.46 0.28
N ALA A 161 -10.12 -0.75 0.88
CA ALA A 161 -8.87 -1.27 1.44
C ALA A 161 -7.77 -1.35 0.38
N ARG A 162 -8.11 -1.80 -0.83
CA ARG A 162 -7.18 -1.83 -1.95
C ARG A 162 -6.78 -0.43 -2.41
N ALA A 163 -7.74 0.45 -2.64
CA ALA A 163 -7.48 1.83 -3.06
C ALA A 163 -6.61 2.59 -2.04
N GLY A 164 -6.80 2.30 -0.75
CA GLY A 164 -5.95 2.84 0.32
C GLY A 164 -4.51 2.32 0.26
N ARG A 165 -4.30 1.03 0.03
CA ARG A 165 -2.96 0.42 -0.13
C ARG A 165 -2.21 0.90 -1.37
N ASP A 166 -2.94 1.09 -2.47
CA ASP A 166 -2.36 1.54 -3.75
C ASP A 166 -2.16 3.07 -3.81
N SER A 167 -2.62 3.80 -2.79
CA SER A 167 -2.54 5.26 -2.75
C SER A 167 -1.09 5.74 -2.56
N GLN A 168 -0.69 6.69 -3.40
CA GLN A 168 0.62 7.34 -3.31
C GLN A 168 0.63 8.53 -2.32
N GLU A 169 -0.54 8.99 -1.89
CA GLU A 169 -0.68 10.11 -0.95
C GLU A 169 -1.21 9.58 0.38
N VAL A 170 -0.59 10.01 1.50
CA VAL A 170 -0.90 9.50 2.86
C VAL A 170 -2.34 9.87 3.26
N ASP A 171 -2.76 11.11 3.02
CA ASP A 171 -4.12 11.58 3.33
C ASP A 171 -5.20 10.78 2.58
N GLN A 172 -4.95 10.50 1.30
CA GLN A 172 -5.83 9.69 0.48
C GLN A 172 -5.85 8.24 0.98
N ALA A 173 -4.69 7.66 1.31
CA ALA A 173 -4.58 6.32 1.86
C ALA A 173 -5.39 6.20 3.15
N ARG A 174 -5.19 7.12 4.09
CA ARG A 174 -5.91 7.20 5.36
C ARG A 174 -7.41 7.33 5.15
N THR A 175 -7.85 8.21 4.25
CA THR A 175 -9.28 8.41 3.97
C THR A 175 -9.92 7.14 3.45
N MET A 176 -9.29 6.48 2.47
CA MET A 176 -9.80 5.24 1.88
C MET A 176 -9.83 4.09 2.90
N LEU A 177 -8.76 3.92 3.70
CA LEU A 177 -8.71 2.90 4.75
C LEU A 177 -9.72 3.17 5.87
N SER A 178 -9.94 4.44 6.24
CA SER A 178 -10.95 4.81 7.25
C SER A 178 -12.36 4.52 6.76
N LEU A 179 -12.66 4.85 5.50
CA LEU A 179 -13.93 4.49 4.87
C LEU A 179 -14.09 2.97 4.74
N SER A 180 -13.01 2.26 4.42
CA SER A 180 -12.99 0.79 4.38
C SER A 180 -13.37 0.20 5.74
N LYS A 181 -12.79 0.72 6.83
CA LYS A 181 -13.09 0.28 8.19
C LYS A 181 -14.56 0.53 8.57
N LEU A 182 -15.11 1.68 8.18
CA LEU A 182 -16.53 1.99 8.38
C LEU A 182 -17.45 1.08 7.57
N ALA A 183 -17.13 0.80 6.31
CA ALA A 183 -17.88 -0.13 5.47
C ALA A 183 -17.84 -1.56 6.03
N PHE A 184 -16.66 -2.00 6.48
CA PHE A 184 -16.48 -3.29 7.14
C PHE A 184 -17.34 -3.43 8.40
N PHE A 185 -17.38 -2.41 9.27
CA PHE A 185 -18.25 -2.43 10.46
C PHE A 185 -19.74 -2.39 10.13
N ALA A 186 -20.14 -1.80 9.00
CA ALA A 186 -21.52 -1.83 8.57
C ALA A 186 -21.99 -3.27 8.27
N VAL A 187 -21.10 -4.13 7.77
CA VAL A 187 -21.36 -5.57 7.54
C VAL A 187 -21.31 -6.35 8.85
N ASP A 188 -20.29 -6.17 9.68
CA ASP A 188 -20.10 -6.89 10.96
C ASP A 188 -21.30 -6.66 11.92
N SER A 189 -21.99 -5.52 11.81
CA SER A 189 -23.21 -5.26 12.57
C SER A 189 -24.44 -6.06 12.11
N GLN A 190 -24.43 -6.59 10.87
CA GLN A 190 -25.53 -7.36 10.25
C GLN A 190 -25.38 -8.86 10.49
N GLU A 191 -24.14 -9.36 10.48
CA GLU A 191 -23.82 -10.78 10.63
C GLU A 191 -23.01 -10.96 11.91
N GLY A 192 -23.63 -11.49 12.97
CA GLY A 192 -22.99 -11.73 14.28
C GLY A 192 -21.89 -12.81 14.28
N LEU A 193 -21.05 -12.84 13.25
CA LEU A 193 -20.04 -13.86 12.98
C LEU A 193 -18.68 -13.41 13.52
N ARG A 194 -18.32 -13.93 14.69
CA ARG A 194 -16.93 -13.88 15.19
C ARG A 194 -16.11 -14.98 14.53
N GLY A 195 -15.67 -14.77 13.30
CA GLY A 195 -14.72 -15.64 12.61
C GLY A 195 -13.29 -15.11 12.73
N ASP A 196 -12.31 -16.00 12.86
CA ASP A 196 -10.88 -15.63 12.93
C ASP A 196 -10.43 -14.79 11.71
N ALA A 197 -11.01 -15.03 10.53
CA ALA A 197 -10.74 -14.26 9.32
C ALA A 197 -11.22 -12.80 9.39
N ILE A 198 -12.32 -12.52 10.11
CA ILE A 198 -12.86 -11.16 10.31
C ILE A 198 -11.94 -10.40 11.26
N VAL A 199 -11.47 -11.07 12.31
CA VAL A 199 -10.48 -10.49 13.25
C VAL A 199 -9.20 -10.15 12.50
N GLU A 200 -8.67 -11.07 11.69
CA GLU A 200 -7.46 -10.83 10.91
C GLU A 200 -7.63 -9.68 9.89
N ALA A 201 -8.74 -9.64 9.15
CA ALA A 201 -9.02 -8.57 8.20
C ALA A 201 -9.12 -7.21 8.89
N ARG A 202 -9.74 -7.17 10.08
CA ARG A 202 -9.80 -5.97 10.91
C ARG A 202 -8.41 -5.53 11.38
N THR A 203 -7.61 -6.45 11.91
CA THR A 203 -6.25 -6.16 12.37
C THR A 203 -5.42 -5.58 11.23
N ARG A 204 -5.47 -6.16 10.02
CA ARG A 204 -4.76 -5.62 8.85
C ARG A 204 -5.18 -4.19 8.48
N LEU A 205 -6.46 -3.85 8.62
CA LEU A 205 -6.95 -2.49 8.39
C LEU A 205 -6.47 -1.52 9.48
N GLU A 206 -6.43 -1.98 10.72
CA GLU A 206 -5.92 -1.22 11.85
C GLU A 206 -4.41 -0.94 11.69
N ASP A 207 -3.62 -1.96 11.36
CA ASP A 207 -2.19 -1.84 11.10
C ASP A 207 -1.89 -0.87 9.94
N ALA A 208 -2.69 -0.93 8.86
CA ALA A 208 -2.53 -0.03 7.72
C ALA A 208 -2.87 1.43 8.06
N LEU A 209 -3.87 1.66 8.93
CA LEU A 209 -4.22 3.00 9.40
C LEU A 209 -3.14 3.58 10.32
N GLU A 210 -2.59 2.76 11.21
CA GLU A 210 -1.51 3.15 12.08
C GLU A 210 -0.24 3.50 11.29
N LEU A 211 0.04 2.78 10.21
CA LEU A 211 1.13 3.13 9.29
C LEU A 211 0.97 4.55 8.72
N CYS A 212 -0.27 4.94 8.34
CA CYS A 212 -0.56 6.31 7.93
C CYS A 212 -0.33 7.31 9.07
N GLU A 213 -0.75 6.98 10.30
CA GLU A 213 -0.56 7.83 11.48
C GLU A 213 0.92 8.08 11.79
N VAL A 214 1.77 7.07 11.66
CA VAL A 214 3.22 7.20 11.83
C VAL A 214 3.80 8.13 10.77
N GLN A 215 3.40 7.97 9.51
CA GLN A 215 3.88 8.83 8.42
C GLN A 215 3.43 10.29 8.57
N GLU A 216 2.19 10.54 9.00
CA GLU A 216 1.69 11.88 9.33
C GLU A 216 2.45 12.50 10.50
N SER A 217 2.74 11.72 11.54
CA SER A 217 3.52 12.18 12.70
C SER A 217 4.94 12.57 12.30
N LEU A 218 5.58 11.78 11.42
CA LEU A 218 6.89 12.12 10.85
C LEU A 218 6.83 13.36 9.96
N MET A 219 5.76 13.52 9.18
CA MET A 219 5.55 14.72 8.36
C MET A 219 5.47 15.98 9.23
N LEU A 220 4.71 15.93 10.34
CA LEU A 220 4.65 17.01 11.31
C LEU A 220 6.01 17.28 11.96
N TYR A 221 6.74 16.22 12.35
CA TYR A 221 8.08 16.31 12.93
C TYR A 221 9.06 17.05 12.01
N PHE A 222 9.17 16.62 10.74
CA PHE A 222 10.06 17.28 9.79
C PHE A 222 9.61 18.72 9.56
N THR A 223 8.30 18.96 9.39
CA THR A 223 7.73 20.30 9.21
C THR A 223 8.13 21.26 10.33
N ALA A 224 8.05 20.80 11.58
CA ALA A 224 8.45 21.55 12.75
C ALA A 224 9.97 21.82 12.78
N ALA A 225 10.80 20.82 12.45
CA ALA A 225 12.25 20.95 12.42
C ALA A 225 12.73 22.05 11.45
N VAL A 226 12.15 22.11 10.26
CA VAL A 226 12.49 23.14 9.26
C VAL A 226 11.91 24.51 9.61
N SER A 227 10.66 24.55 10.08
CA SER A 227 10.01 25.81 10.46
C SER A 227 10.79 26.51 11.58
N SER A 228 11.27 25.75 12.56
CA SER A 228 12.13 26.23 13.66
C SER A 228 13.46 26.79 13.15
N HIS A 229 14.04 26.18 12.11
CA HIS A 229 15.33 26.62 11.57
C HIS A 229 15.21 27.87 10.67
N ARG A 230 14.10 28.02 9.95
CA ARG A 230 13.89 29.13 9.00
C ARG A 230 13.15 30.33 9.58
N GLY A 231 12.68 30.25 10.83
CA GLY A 231 11.88 31.31 11.46
C GLY A 231 10.58 31.61 10.70
N LEU A 232 10.07 30.61 9.96
CA LEU A 232 8.84 30.72 9.18
C LEU A 232 7.65 30.45 10.09
N SER A 233 6.54 31.15 9.85
CA SER A 233 5.27 30.90 10.56
C SER A 233 4.87 29.44 10.38
N SER A 234 4.51 28.79 11.49
CA SER A 234 4.12 27.38 11.63
C SER A 234 2.78 27.05 10.98
N ASP A 235 2.43 27.72 9.88
CA ASP A 235 1.13 27.54 9.23
C ASP A 235 1.22 26.30 8.32
N PRO A 236 0.51 25.21 8.65
CA PRO A 236 0.60 23.95 7.93
C PRO A 236 -0.24 24.06 6.66
N ILE A 237 0.26 24.81 5.67
CA ILE A 237 -0.38 24.88 4.36
C ILE A 237 0.15 23.71 3.53
N TRP A 238 -0.51 22.56 3.69
CA TRP A 238 -0.31 21.29 2.97
C TRP A 238 -0.62 21.41 1.46
N ARG A 239 0.10 22.25 0.72
CA ARG A 239 0.03 22.23 -0.75
C ARG A 239 1.34 21.73 -1.30
N ARG A 240 1.25 20.80 -2.26
CA ARG A 240 2.30 20.50 -3.25
C ARG A 240 2.99 21.80 -3.64
N ARG A 241 4.17 21.98 -3.10
CA ARG A 241 5.09 23.05 -3.43
C ARG A 241 6.26 22.28 -4.04
N ASP A 242 6.30 22.30 -5.37
CA ASP A 242 7.33 21.66 -6.19
C ASP A 242 8.38 22.72 -6.61
N ASP A 243 8.66 23.71 -5.74
CA ASP A 243 9.61 24.78 -6.05
C ASP A 243 11.04 24.37 -5.61
N ASP A 244 12.06 24.88 -6.30
CA ASP A 244 13.47 24.63 -5.94
C ASP A 244 13.83 25.12 -4.50
N SER A 245 13.00 25.98 -3.90
CA SER A 245 13.09 26.36 -2.48
C SER A 245 12.87 25.19 -1.52
N ASP A 246 12.11 24.18 -1.95
CA ASP A 246 11.70 23.01 -1.16
C ASP A 246 12.81 21.97 -1.13
N LYS A 247 13.58 21.81 -2.21
CA LYS A 247 14.79 20.95 -2.21
C LYS A 247 15.79 21.40 -1.15
N LYS A 248 16.02 22.71 -1.04
CA LYS A 248 16.89 23.27 0.01
C LYS A 248 16.27 23.07 1.40
N ALA A 249 14.94 23.22 1.53
CA ALA A 249 14.25 23.03 2.82
C ALA A 249 14.33 21.59 3.31
N VAL A 250 14.15 20.64 2.40
CA VAL A 250 14.25 19.20 2.65
C VAL A 250 15.68 18.80 2.98
N LEU A 251 16.66 19.33 2.25
CA LEU A 251 18.06 19.15 2.61
C LEU A 251 18.32 19.73 4.00
N ASP A 252 17.91 20.96 4.29
CA ASP A 252 18.04 21.55 5.64
C ASP A 252 17.36 20.66 6.70
N ALA A 253 16.16 20.12 6.43
CA ALA A 253 15.45 19.18 7.30
C ALA A 253 16.30 17.92 7.56
N ALA A 254 16.80 17.30 6.49
CA ALA A 254 17.62 16.11 6.57
C ALA A 254 18.96 16.39 7.25
N MET A 255 19.50 17.61 7.09
CA MET A 255 20.70 18.05 7.79
C MET A 255 20.49 18.21 9.30
N LEU A 256 19.30 18.65 9.72
CA LEU A 256 18.96 18.89 11.12
C LEU A 256 18.49 17.63 11.85
N THR A 257 18.00 16.64 11.11
CA THR A 257 17.38 15.42 11.64
C THR A 257 18.26 14.17 11.52
N THR A 258 19.54 14.34 11.18
CA THR A 258 20.51 13.24 11.05
C THR A 258 21.88 13.62 11.56
N SER A 259 22.63 12.62 12.04
CA SER A 259 24.02 12.78 12.43
C SER A 259 24.91 13.26 11.28
N SER A 260 25.92 14.06 11.61
CA SER A 260 27.00 14.40 10.68
C SER A 260 27.77 13.14 10.24
N GLU A 261 27.79 12.10 11.06
CA GLU A 261 28.47 10.83 10.78
C GLU A 261 27.89 10.08 9.58
N LEU A 262 26.55 10.03 9.43
CA LEU A 262 25.94 9.43 8.24
C LEU A 262 26.42 10.12 6.96
N ARG A 263 26.49 11.45 6.98
CA ARG A 263 26.89 12.24 5.80
C ARG A 263 28.35 12.00 5.39
N HIS A 264 29.26 11.88 6.34
CA HIS A 264 30.68 11.75 6.06
C HIS A 264 31.10 10.31 5.79
N THR A 265 30.50 9.36 6.50
CA THR A 265 30.90 7.96 6.48
C THR A 265 30.08 7.15 5.47
N ARG A 266 28.81 7.51 5.27
CA ARG A 266 27.81 6.79 4.46
C ARG A 266 26.99 7.76 3.57
N PRO A 267 27.65 8.45 2.61
CA PRO A 267 27.03 9.53 1.84
C PRO A 267 25.90 9.09 0.91
N ALA A 268 25.91 7.85 0.40
CA ALA A 268 24.83 7.33 -0.44
C ALA A 268 23.56 7.08 0.39
N LEU A 269 23.70 6.51 1.59
CA LEU A 269 22.58 6.33 2.52
C LEU A 269 22.02 7.67 3.01
N TYR A 270 22.87 8.69 3.18
CA TYR A 270 22.41 10.05 3.47
C TYR A 270 21.52 10.62 2.36
N ILE A 271 21.85 10.39 1.09
CA ILE A 271 21.00 10.84 -0.03
C ILE A 271 19.65 10.10 -0.01
N VAL A 272 19.67 8.78 0.25
CA VAL A 272 18.43 7.99 0.38
C VAL A 272 17.56 8.52 1.52
N TYR A 273 18.16 8.79 2.68
CA TYR A 273 17.45 9.40 3.81
C TYR A 273 16.82 10.74 3.44
N ALA A 274 17.58 11.64 2.81
CA ALA A 274 17.08 12.95 2.41
C ALA A 274 15.91 12.85 1.42
N GLU A 275 15.91 11.83 0.55
CA GLU A 275 14.80 11.55 -0.35
C GLU A 275 13.56 11.04 0.39
N PHE A 276 13.72 10.16 1.38
CA PHE A 276 12.59 9.70 2.20
C PHE A 276 11.96 10.83 3.01
N VAL A 277 12.79 11.73 3.56
CA VAL A 277 12.32 12.98 4.17
C VAL A 277 11.54 13.83 3.16
N ARG A 278 12.03 13.95 1.91
CA ARG A 278 11.32 14.65 0.82
C ARG A 278 9.94 14.06 0.56
N CYS A 279 9.86 12.73 0.46
CA CYS A 279 8.61 12.03 0.19
C CYS A 279 7.57 12.28 1.28
N ILE A 280 7.96 12.08 2.55
CA ILE A 280 7.08 12.30 3.71
C ILE A 280 6.67 13.77 3.81
N TRP A 281 7.60 14.70 3.59
CA TRP A 281 7.31 16.13 3.58
C TRP A 281 6.25 16.51 2.54
N ASN A 282 6.31 15.88 1.37
CA ASN A 282 5.36 16.08 0.27
C ASN A 282 4.08 15.23 0.41
N ALA A 283 3.81 14.68 1.60
CA ALA A 283 2.67 13.80 1.90
C ALA A 283 2.61 12.55 1.00
N ARG A 284 3.73 12.13 0.41
CA ARG A 284 3.83 10.88 -0.35
C ARG A 284 3.97 9.71 0.61
N SER A 285 3.22 8.63 0.34
CA SER A 285 3.32 7.40 1.10
C SER A 285 4.68 6.74 0.86
N LEU A 286 5.33 6.35 1.96
CA LEU A 286 6.50 5.47 1.93
C LEU A 286 6.05 4.01 2.02
N SER A 287 6.80 3.13 1.35
CA SER A 287 6.67 1.69 1.60
C SER A 287 7.15 1.37 3.02
N VAL A 288 6.69 0.24 3.56
CA VAL A 288 7.09 -0.20 4.90
C VAL A 288 8.61 -0.26 5.02
N GLU A 289 9.30 -0.82 4.04
CA GLU A 289 10.76 -0.94 4.04
C GLU A 289 11.46 0.43 4.07
N ASP A 290 10.96 1.41 3.30
CA ASP A 290 11.52 2.78 3.26
C ASP A 290 11.25 3.53 4.55
N LEU A 291 10.09 3.31 5.15
CA LEU A 291 9.77 3.84 6.46
C LEU A 291 10.71 3.27 7.53
N MET A 292 11.05 1.97 7.47
CA MET A 292 11.98 1.36 8.43
C MET A 292 13.36 1.97 8.30
N ASP A 293 13.83 2.17 7.08
CA ASP A 293 15.09 2.86 6.84
C ASP A 293 15.05 4.30 7.36
N LEU A 294 13.99 5.06 7.07
CA LEU A 294 13.82 6.43 7.57
C LEU A 294 13.87 6.51 9.10
N LEU A 295 13.16 5.59 9.79
CA LEU A 295 13.12 5.53 11.26
C LEU A 295 14.49 5.18 11.86
N THR A 296 15.25 4.30 11.20
CA THR A 296 16.53 3.77 11.71
C THR A 296 17.76 4.58 11.28
N PHE A 297 17.66 5.44 10.28
CA PHE A 297 18.73 6.36 9.86
C PHE A 297 18.87 7.59 10.76
N SER A 298 17.79 7.98 11.44
CA SER A 298 17.77 9.25 12.17
C SER A 298 18.48 9.13 13.52
N ASP A 299 19.76 9.45 13.51
CA ASP A 299 20.56 9.70 14.72
C ASP A 299 20.36 11.14 15.20
N CYS A 300 19.36 11.39 16.06
CA CYS A 300 19.25 12.68 16.74
C CYS A 300 19.09 12.55 18.25
N ASN A 301 20.20 12.83 18.96
CA ASN A 301 20.24 13.40 20.30
C ASN A 301 19.84 14.90 20.31
N ALA A 302 19.40 15.45 19.19
CA ALA A 302 18.91 16.81 19.12
C ALA A 302 17.52 16.86 19.74
N ALA A 303 17.48 17.20 21.03
CA ALA A 303 16.33 17.82 21.66
C ALA A 303 15.97 19.09 20.87
N VAL A 304 15.20 18.93 19.81
CA VAL A 304 14.37 20.02 19.34
C VAL A 304 13.25 20.06 20.37
N ASP A 305 13.29 21.05 21.26
CA ASP A 305 12.22 21.39 22.22
C ASP A 305 10.97 21.86 21.46
N THR A 306 10.49 21.08 20.50
CA THR A 306 9.25 21.31 19.79
C THR A 306 8.13 20.76 20.66
N ALA A 307 7.57 21.65 21.47
CA ALA A 307 6.34 21.45 22.21
C ALA A 307 5.18 21.19 21.23
N GLY A 308 5.05 19.96 20.75
CA GLY A 308 3.99 19.58 19.82
C GLY A 308 4.35 18.38 18.93
N SER A 309 4.10 17.19 19.46
CA SER A 309 3.52 16.05 18.73
C SER A 309 4.38 14.88 18.22
N PHE A 310 5.71 14.91 18.19
CA PHE A 310 6.51 13.69 17.93
C PHE A 310 7.92 13.80 18.51
N ASP A 311 8.04 13.71 19.84
CA ASP A 311 9.32 13.61 20.56
C ASP A 311 9.65 12.13 20.81
N ALA A 312 9.69 11.33 19.74
CA ALA A 312 10.09 9.93 19.86
C ALA A 312 11.61 9.88 19.97
N SER A 313 12.11 9.50 21.15
CA SER A 313 13.55 9.28 21.36
C SER A 313 14.10 8.26 20.34
N ILE A 314 15.39 8.30 20.02
CA ILE A 314 16.03 7.32 19.10
C ILE A 314 15.61 5.87 19.45
N ARG A 315 15.51 5.57 20.76
CA ARG A 315 15.12 4.27 21.28
C ARG A 315 13.70 3.87 20.91
N GLU A 316 12.76 4.82 20.98
CA GLU A 316 11.36 4.61 20.61
C GLU A 316 11.19 4.39 19.11
N ARG A 317 12.04 4.99 18.28
CA ARG A 317 12.00 4.82 16.81
C ARG A 317 12.44 3.43 16.38
N PHE A 318 13.47 2.87 17.01
CA PHE A 318 13.90 1.50 16.76
C PHE A 318 12.84 0.48 17.20
N SER A 319 12.24 0.65 18.38
CA SER A 319 11.15 -0.23 18.81
C SER A 319 9.93 -0.12 17.90
N LEU A 320 9.58 1.10 17.47
CA LEU A 320 8.49 1.35 16.51
C LEU A 320 8.78 0.69 15.15
N ALA A 321 10.03 0.71 14.68
CA ALA A 321 10.40 0.03 13.44
C ALA A 321 10.22 -1.49 13.53
N VAL A 322 10.62 -2.12 14.64
CA VAL A 322 10.38 -3.56 14.86
C VAL A 322 8.88 -3.86 14.90
N ASP A 323 8.11 -3.03 15.61
CA ASP A 323 6.66 -3.18 15.76
C ASP A 323 5.93 -3.09 14.40
N ILE A 324 6.20 -2.03 13.63
CA ILE A 324 5.64 -1.86 12.28
C ILE A 324 6.02 -3.02 11.36
N LEU A 325 7.28 -3.47 11.38
CA LEU A 325 7.71 -4.60 10.55
C LEU A 325 6.99 -5.90 10.95
N SER A 326 6.71 -6.10 12.24
CA SER A 326 5.98 -7.27 12.72
C SER A 326 4.53 -7.30 12.23
N ARG A 327 3.85 -6.16 12.25
CA ARG A 327 2.48 -6.00 11.76
C ARG A 327 2.39 -6.07 10.24
N ALA A 328 3.37 -5.50 9.54
CA ALA A 328 3.43 -5.52 8.08
C ALA A 328 3.96 -6.85 7.50
N SER A 329 4.45 -7.77 8.34
CA SER A 329 5.18 -8.97 7.93
C SER A 329 4.43 -9.86 6.93
N PHE A 330 3.11 -9.97 7.06
CA PHE A 330 2.26 -10.77 6.16
C PHE A 330 2.13 -10.20 4.74
N ASN A 331 2.43 -8.92 4.54
CA ASN A 331 2.33 -8.24 3.25
C ASN A 331 3.69 -8.13 2.53
N LEU A 332 4.78 -8.58 3.16
CA LEU A 332 6.13 -8.48 2.62
C LEU A 332 6.65 -9.86 2.17
N PRO A 333 7.38 -9.94 1.05
CA PRO A 333 8.16 -11.13 0.72
C PRO A 333 9.10 -11.50 1.87
N GLU A 334 9.32 -12.80 2.11
CA GLU A 334 10.14 -13.26 3.22
C GLU A 334 11.55 -12.66 3.22
N GLN A 335 12.19 -12.58 2.04
CA GLN A 335 13.49 -11.95 1.86
C GLN A 335 13.49 -10.45 2.20
N ALA A 336 12.42 -9.73 1.85
CA ALA A 336 12.27 -8.31 2.19
C ALA A 336 12.12 -8.12 3.71
N ARG A 337 11.32 -8.97 4.35
CA ARG A 337 11.12 -8.97 5.80
C ARG A 337 12.41 -9.27 6.55
N GLU A 338 13.09 -10.36 6.21
CA GLU A 338 14.35 -10.76 6.84
C GLU A 338 15.40 -9.66 6.66
N GLY A 339 15.50 -9.12 5.45
CA GLY A 339 16.41 -8.04 5.16
C GLY A 339 16.15 -6.77 5.96
N ALA A 340 14.90 -6.32 6.03
CA ALA A 340 14.52 -5.16 6.83
C ALA A 340 14.86 -5.39 8.32
N LEU A 341 14.61 -6.60 8.82
CA LEU A 341 14.92 -6.98 10.20
C LEU A 341 16.42 -6.93 10.49
N LYS A 342 17.26 -7.51 9.61
CA LYS A 342 18.73 -7.43 9.71
C LYS A 342 19.22 -5.98 9.73
N THR A 343 18.63 -5.12 8.91
CA THR A 343 18.99 -3.70 8.83
C THR A 343 18.63 -2.95 10.11
N ILE A 344 17.43 -3.19 10.67
CA ILE A 344 17.02 -2.61 11.95
C ILE A 344 18.01 -3.02 13.04
N TRP A 345 18.26 -4.32 13.22
CA TRP A 345 19.15 -4.81 14.27
C TRP A 345 20.60 -4.35 14.10
N ARG A 346 21.13 -4.36 12.87
CA ARG A 346 22.47 -3.80 12.59
C ARG A 346 22.57 -2.37 13.05
N ARG A 347 21.59 -1.52 12.74
CA ARG A 347 21.62 -0.10 13.15
C ARG A 347 21.36 0.08 14.65
N VAL A 348 20.57 -0.78 15.29
CA VAL A 348 20.46 -0.81 16.77
C VAL A 348 21.83 -1.11 17.38
N PHE A 349 22.56 -2.12 16.87
CA PHE A 349 23.91 -2.41 17.35
C PHE A 349 24.85 -1.24 17.08
N LEU A 350 24.77 -0.57 15.94
CA LEU A 350 25.66 0.56 15.63
C LEU A 350 25.31 1.85 16.37
N SER A 351 24.16 1.92 17.05
CA SER A 351 23.71 3.13 17.77
C SER A 351 24.47 3.40 19.07
N ASP A 352 25.15 2.39 19.63
CA ASP A 352 25.90 2.48 20.87
C ASP A 352 27.43 2.46 20.61
N ASP A 353 28.21 3.26 21.35
CA ASP A 353 29.68 3.26 21.27
C ASP A 353 30.28 2.10 22.09
N TRP A 354 30.34 0.93 21.46
CA TRP A 354 30.87 -0.29 22.08
C TRP A 354 32.34 -0.19 22.50
N LEU A 355 33.15 0.63 21.82
CA LEU A 355 34.55 0.85 22.21
C LEU A 355 34.62 1.58 23.55
N SER A 356 33.79 2.61 23.74
CA SER A 356 33.69 3.33 25.01
C SER A 356 33.10 2.45 26.11
N ILE A 357 32.11 1.61 25.80
CA ILE A 357 31.52 0.65 26.75
C ILE A 357 32.57 -0.38 27.18
N GLN A 358 33.29 -0.98 26.23
CA GLN A 358 34.35 -1.96 26.51
C GLN A 358 35.45 -1.35 27.40
N LYS A 359 35.89 -0.12 27.11
CA LYS A 359 36.87 0.60 27.96
C LYS A 359 36.37 0.76 29.40
N LYS A 360 35.11 1.14 29.60
CA LYS A 360 34.49 1.28 30.93
C LYS A 360 34.39 -0.07 31.67
N LEU A 361 34.20 -1.16 30.94
CA LEU A 361 33.97 -2.51 31.50
C LEU A 361 35.22 -3.39 31.58
N SER A 362 36.35 -2.96 31.00
CA SER A 362 37.59 -3.74 30.88
C SER A 362 38.31 -4.07 32.22
N SER A 363 37.89 -3.47 33.34
CA SER A 363 38.56 -3.60 34.64
C SER A 363 37.68 -4.31 35.68
N ASN A 364 37.67 -5.65 35.75
CA ASN A 364 36.98 -6.51 36.74
C ASN A 364 35.84 -5.80 37.52
N VAL A 365 34.87 -5.30 36.76
CA VAL A 365 33.85 -4.38 37.25
C VAL A 365 32.78 -5.20 37.98
N PRO A 366 32.27 -4.75 39.14
CA PRO A 366 31.19 -5.45 39.82
C PRO A 366 29.93 -5.55 38.94
N ASP A 367 29.22 -6.67 39.03
CA ASP A 367 28.01 -6.97 38.23
C ASP A 367 26.95 -5.86 38.28
N SER A 368 26.86 -5.09 39.37
CA SER A 368 25.93 -3.97 39.50
C SER A 368 26.25 -2.83 38.53
N VAL A 369 27.52 -2.52 38.33
CA VAL A 369 27.96 -1.47 37.40
C VAL A 369 27.89 -1.97 35.95
N LEU A 370 28.15 -3.26 35.71
CA LEU A 370 27.90 -3.89 34.41
C LEU A 370 26.44 -3.72 34.00
N ARG A 371 25.49 -4.10 34.87
CA ARG A 371 24.06 -3.94 34.60
C ARG A 371 23.69 -2.49 34.37
N ASP A 372 24.17 -1.57 35.21
CA ASP A 372 23.87 -0.14 35.07
C ASP A 372 24.37 0.43 33.73
N VAL A 373 25.58 0.08 33.29
CA VAL A 373 26.08 0.52 31.98
C VAL A 373 25.24 -0.07 30.84
N LEU A 374 24.90 -1.35 30.92
CA LEU A 374 24.13 -2.03 29.87
C LEU A 374 22.67 -1.55 29.81
N THR A 375 22.03 -1.23 30.94
CA THR A 375 20.64 -0.75 30.98
C THR A 375 20.45 0.64 30.36
N HIS A 376 21.52 1.40 30.21
CA HIS A 376 21.51 2.72 29.56
C HIS A 376 21.81 2.66 28.05
N THR A 377 22.07 1.47 27.49
CA THR A 377 22.29 1.30 26.04
C THR A 377 20.98 1.38 25.27
N SER A 378 21.08 1.81 24.00
CA SER A 378 19.95 1.81 23.08
C SER A 378 19.46 0.39 22.82
N LEU A 379 20.40 -0.58 22.70
CA LEU A 379 20.08 -2.00 22.58
C LEU A 379 19.18 -2.52 23.71
N TYR A 380 19.51 -2.23 24.97
CA TYR A 380 18.68 -2.64 26.11
C TYR A 380 17.26 -2.07 26.02
N ALA A 381 17.14 -0.79 25.70
CA ALA A 381 15.84 -0.13 25.66
C ALA A 381 14.93 -0.68 24.55
N VAL A 382 15.49 -0.94 23.37
CA VAL A 382 14.76 -1.56 22.26
C VAL A 382 14.30 -2.96 22.65
N LEU A 383 15.20 -3.78 23.20
CA LEU A 383 14.86 -5.13 23.65
C LEU A 383 13.80 -5.14 24.75
N ASN A 384 13.93 -4.26 25.75
CA ASN A 384 12.95 -4.14 26.83
C ASN A 384 11.57 -3.68 26.33
N SER A 385 11.53 -2.75 25.36
CA SER A 385 10.29 -2.31 24.73
C SER A 385 9.64 -3.44 23.91
N CYS A 386 10.41 -4.08 23.03
CA CYS A 386 9.91 -5.14 22.16
C CYS A 386 9.46 -6.38 22.95
N LEU A 387 10.26 -6.87 23.91
CA LEU A 387 9.90 -8.04 24.73
C LEU A 387 8.81 -7.73 25.77
N GLY A 388 8.66 -6.45 26.15
CA GLY A 388 7.56 -5.97 26.98
C GLY A 388 6.23 -5.94 26.23
N SER A 389 6.25 -5.81 24.90
CA SER A 389 5.06 -5.88 24.05
C SER A 389 4.50 -7.30 24.00
N ARG A 390 3.17 -7.43 24.06
CA ARG A 390 2.47 -8.73 24.00
C ARG A 390 2.41 -9.32 22.60
N GLU A 391 2.73 -8.54 21.58
CA GLU A 391 2.58 -8.93 20.16
C GLU A 391 3.86 -9.58 19.61
N LEU A 392 5.03 -9.21 20.13
CA LEU A 392 6.34 -9.72 19.71
C LEU A 392 6.77 -10.92 20.56
N VAL A 393 6.07 -12.05 20.42
CA VAL A 393 6.33 -13.27 21.22
C VAL A 393 7.34 -14.22 20.56
N TYR A 394 7.61 -14.06 19.26
CA TYR A 394 8.42 -15.04 18.52
C TYR A 394 9.93 -14.76 18.64
N PRO A 395 10.75 -15.78 18.98
CA PRO A 395 12.22 -15.66 19.05
C PRO A 395 12.86 -15.15 17.76
N ASP A 396 12.25 -15.44 16.61
CA ASP A 396 12.78 -15.15 15.28
C ASP A 396 12.84 -13.63 14.96
N TRP A 397 12.22 -12.78 15.78
CA TRP A 397 12.30 -11.32 15.65
C TRP A 397 13.55 -10.71 16.31
N PHE A 398 14.30 -11.49 17.10
CA PHE A 398 15.47 -11.02 17.83
C PHE A 398 16.74 -11.63 17.23
N LEU A 399 17.41 -10.88 16.35
CA LEU A 399 18.62 -11.35 15.68
C LEU A 399 19.86 -11.08 16.53
N PRO A 400 20.79 -12.06 16.66
CA PRO A 400 22.11 -11.79 17.22
C PRO A 400 22.93 -10.89 16.28
N PRO A 401 23.97 -10.22 16.80
CA PRO A 401 24.91 -9.42 15.99
C PRO A 401 25.47 -10.20 14.80
N ALA A 402 25.86 -11.46 15.02
CA ALA A 402 26.42 -12.34 13.98
C ALA A 402 25.48 -12.60 12.77
N HIS A 403 24.17 -12.45 12.92
CA HIS A 403 23.18 -12.68 11.85
C HIS A 403 22.64 -11.39 11.23
N SER A 404 23.19 -10.22 11.59
CA SER A 404 22.67 -8.91 11.18
C SER A 404 23.46 -8.25 10.03
N PHE A 405 24.38 -8.99 9.40
CA PHE A 405 25.17 -8.48 8.27
C PHE A 405 24.32 -8.28 7.01
N ALA A 406 24.66 -7.27 6.20
CA ALA A 406 23.98 -6.97 4.94
C ALA A 406 24.41 -7.90 3.80
N ALA A 407 25.60 -8.50 3.89
CA ALA A 407 26.27 -9.22 2.80
C ALA A 407 25.40 -10.27 2.09
N ASP A 408 24.52 -10.96 2.81
CA ASP A 408 23.69 -12.04 2.26
C ASP A 408 22.52 -11.53 1.40
N ASP A 409 22.05 -10.30 1.65
CA ASP A 409 20.84 -9.73 1.03
C ASP A 409 21.11 -8.43 0.23
N ILE A 410 22.36 -7.98 0.19
CA ILE A 410 22.76 -6.68 -0.37
C ILE A 410 22.36 -6.52 -1.84
N GLU A 411 22.40 -7.61 -2.61
CA GLU A 411 22.05 -7.58 -4.03
C GLU A 411 20.55 -7.36 -4.23
N TYR A 412 19.71 -7.94 -3.37
CA TYR A 412 18.27 -7.73 -3.36
C TYR A 412 17.93 -6.27 -3.00
N PHE A 413 18.47 -5.73 -1.90
CA PHE A 413 18.17 -4.36 -1.48
C PHE A 413 18.60 -3.32 -2.51
N VAL A 414 19.83 -3.46 -3.01
CA VAL A 414 20.40 -2.44 -3.89
C VAL A 414 19.76 -2.54 -5.26
N SER A 415 19.59 -3.73 -5.82
CA SER A 415 19.14 -3.86 -7.22
C SER A 415 17.63 -3.75 -7.36
N THR A 416 16.87 -4.34 -6.44
CA THR A 416 15.40 -4.44 -6.54
C THR A 416 14.71 -3.22 -5.96
N ARG A 417 15.18 -2.73 -4.80
CA ARG A 417 14.49 -1.72 -4.00
C ARG A 417 15.02 -0.30 -4.20
N LEU A 418 16.33 -0.09 -4.05
CA LEU A 418 16.91 1.26 -4.04
C LEU A 418 17.37 1.73 -5.43
N ALA A 419 18.25 1.01 -6.13
CA ALA A 419 18.86 1.50 -7.38
C ALA A 419 17.85 1.72 -8.51
N SER A 420 16.75 0.94 -8.55
CA SER A 420 15.66 1.11 -9.51
C SER A 420 14.94 2.46 -9.35
N ARG A 421 14.80 2.94 -8.11
CA ARG A 421 14.11 4.20 -7.76
C ARG A 421 15.01 5.43 -7.86
N PHE A 422 16.30 5.28 -7.64
CA PHE A 422 17.27 6.38 -7.70
C PHE A 422 17.98 6.51 -9.06
N SER A 423 17.48 5.82 -10.09
CA SER A 423 17.97 5.91 -11.47
C SER A 423 17.58 7.24 -12.14
N GLN A 424 18.40 7.70 -13.09
CA GLN A 424 18.18 8.97 -13.81
C GLN A 424 17.03 8.93 -14.83
N ASP A 425 16.52 7.75 -15.17
CA ASP A 425 15.60 7.52 -16.29
C ASP A 425 14.10 7.70 -15.94
N LEU A 426 13.77 8.31 -14.81
CA LEU A 426 12.37 8.56 -14.44
C LEU A 426 11.74 9.64 -15.34
N HIS A 427 10.57 9.32 -15.91
CA HIS A 427 9.86 10.15 -16.88
C HIS A 427 9.18 11.38 -16.27
N ASP A 428 8.90 11.39 -14.97
CA ASP A 428 8.27 12.52 -14.27
C ASP A 428 9.32 13.40 -13.57
N ALA A 429 9.25 14.71 -13.80
CA ALA A 429 10.15 15.69 -13.20
C ALA A 429 9.99 15.81 -11.66
N SER A 430 8.81 15.47 -11.12
CA SER A 430 8.53 15.44 -9.67
C SER A 430 9.12 14.20 -8.96
N GLU A 431 9.47 13.17 -9.75
CA GLU A 431 10.03 11.91 -9.29
C GLU A 431 11.54 11.81 -9.47
N LYS A 432 12.17 12.82 -10.07
CA LYS A 432 13.64 12.83 -10.16
C LYS A 432 14.25 12.92 -8.76
N PRO A 433 15.16 12.00 -8.40
CA PRO A 433 15.77 12.00 -7.08
C PRO A 433 16.60 13.28 -6.87
N LEU A 434 16.74 13.70 -5.60
CA LEU A 434 17.57 14.84 -5.22
C LEU A 434 19.01 14.75 -5.78
N SER A 435 19.56 13.54 -5.83
CA SER A 435 20.83 13.22 -6.47
C SER A 435 20.80 11.76 -6.93
N PRO A 436 21.37 11.43 -8.10
CA PRO A 436 21.48 10.03 -8.52
C PRO A 436 22.38 9.27 -7.55
N VAL A 437 21.93 8.09 -7.13
CA VAL A 437 22.71 7.18 -6.30
C VAL A 437 23.00 5.92 -7.10
N THR A 438 24.28 5.59 -7.23
CA THR A 438 24.66 4.34 -7.92
C THR A 438 24.58 3.17 -6.95
N GLY A 439 24.18 1.99 -7.45
CA GLY A 439 24.18 0.78 -6.64
C GLY A 439 25.58 0.40 -6.10
N ALA A 440 26.66 0.82 -6.77
CA ALA A 440 28.02 0.67 -6.25
C ALA A 440 28.26 1.52 -4.99
N ALA A 441 27.74 2.75 -4.95
CA ALA A 441 27.86 3.62 -3.78
C ALA A 441 27.04 3.09 -2.59
N LEU A 442 25.82 2.60 -2.82
CA LEU A 442 25.02 1.96 -1.76
C LEU A 442 25.70 0.72 -1.19
N ARG A 443 26.25 -0.14 -2.05
CA ARG A 443 26.99 -1.33 -1.61
C ARG A 443 28.19 -0.96 -0.73
N LYS A 444 28.89 0.12 -1.07
CA LYS A 444 30.02 0.61 -0.27
C LYS A 444 29.56 1.05 1.13
N ASP A 445 28.45 1.77 1.22
CA ASP A 445 27.94 2.26 2.50
C ASP A 445 27.41 1.13 3.39
N TYR A 446 26.72 0.13 2.83
CA TYR A 446 26.32 -1.06 3.60
C TYR A 446 27.53 -1.91 4.03
N ALA A 447 28.55 -2.04 3.19
CA ALA A 447 29.81 -2.69 3.56
C ALA A 447 30.58 -1.93 4.67
N GLU A 448 30.34 -0.63 4.82
CA GLU A 448 30.84 0.16 5.94
C GLU A 448 30.10 -0.19 7.24
N GLU A 449 28.76 -0.25 7.21
CA GLU A 449 27.97 -0.69 8.36
C GLU A 449 28.39 -2.09 8.82
N ASP A 450 28.59 -3.02 7.89
CA ASP A 450 29.05 -4.38 8.19
C ASP A 450 30.45 -4.38 8.82
N ARG A 451 31.36 -3.50 8.38
CA ARG A 451 32.70 -3.38 8.99
C ARG A 451 32.63 -2.82 10.41
N GLN A 452 31.77 -1.84 10.65
CA GLN A 452 31.56 -1.29 11.98
C GLN A 452 30.94 -2.33 12.92
N LEU A 453 29.98 -3.13 12.42
CA LEU A 453 29.39 -4.22 13.19
C LEU A 453 30.43 -5.28 13.54
N HIS A 454 31.30 -5.64 12.60
CA HIS A 454 32.39 -6.57 12.85
C HIS A 454 33.34 -6.06 13.95
N ALA A 455 33.72 -4.77 13.89
CA ALA A 455 34.55 -4.17 14.93
C ALA A 455 33.85 -4.15 16.30
N ALA A 456 32.53 -3.93 16.34
CA ALA A 456 31.75 -4.02 17.59
C ALA A 456 31.72 -5.45 18.16
N ILE A 457 31.62 -6.47 17.30
CA ILE A 457 31.72 -7.88 17.69
C ILE A 457 33.09 -8.19 18.29
N GLU A 458 34.17 -7.70 17.68
CA GLU A 458 35.53 -7.83 18.24
C GLU A 458 35.67 -7.15 19.63
N CYS A 459 34.85 -6.13 19.91
CA CYS A 459 34.78 -5.48 21.22
C CYS A 459 33.98 -6.27 22.27
N GLY A 460 33.43 -7.44 21.91
CA GLY A 460 32.66 -8.31 22.81
C GLY A 460 31.15 -8.09 22.76
N LEU A 461 30.60 -7.48 21.70
CA LEU A 461 29.17 -7.22 21.55
C LEU A 461 28.29 -8.47 21.74
N ASP A 462 28.71 -9.64 21.26
CA ASP A 462 27.93 -10.88 21.43
C ASP A 462 27.71 -11.24 22.91
N ASN A 463 28.72 -11.00 23.75
CA ASN A 463 28.62 -11.24 25.19
C ASN A 463 27.70 -10.22 25.85
N TYR A 464 27.79 -8.95 25.45
CA TYR A 464 26.91 -7.89 25.97
C TYR A 464 25.46 -8.11 25.54
N TYR A 465 25.22 -8.54 24.31
CA TYR A 465 23.90 -8.89 23.81
C TYR A 465 23.27 -10.03 24.62
N ALA A 466 24.02 -11.12 24.85
CA ALA A 466 23.54 -12.25 25.66
C ALA A 466 23.20 -11.83 27.10
N GLU A 467 24.03 -10.99 27.72
CA GLU A 467 23.77 -10.48 29.07
C GLU A 467 22.59 -9.52 29.13
N ILE A 468 22.45 -8.61 28.16
CA ILE A 468 21.27 -7.73 28.04
C ILE A 468 19.99 -8.56 27.90
N MET A 469 19.98 -9.55 27.00
CA MET A 469 18.85 -10.45 26.81
C MET A 469 18.47 -11.17 28.10
N ARG A 470 19.48 -11.63 28.87
CA ARG A 470 19.28 -12.26 30.18
C ARG A 470 18.64 -11.28 31.18
N ILE A 471 19.16 -10.06 31.28
CA ILE A 471 18.63 -9.02 32.20
C ILE A 471 17.17 -8.69 31.86
N VAL A 472 16.85 -8.46 30.58
CA VAL A 472 15.49 -8.10 30.15
C VAL A 472 14.53 -9.28 30.40
N SER A 473 14.94 -10.50 30.06
CA SER A 473 14.13 -11.70 30.29
C SER A 473 13.85 -11.95 31.78
N ASP A 474 14.84 -11.74 32.64
CA ASP A 474 14.70 -11.84 34.10
C ASP A 474 13.70 -10.80 34.63
N GLN A 475 13.79 -9.56 34.15
CA GLN A 475 12.88 -8.47 34.56
C GLN A 475 11.44 -8.73 34.15
N ILE A 476 11.22 -9.16 32.90
CA ILE A 476 9.88 -9.48 32.40
C ILE A 476 9.29 -10.67 33.18
N SER A 477 10.11 -11.67 33.49
CA SER A 477 9.69 -12.82 34.30
C SER A 477 9.30 -12.40 35.73
N GLN A 478 10.03 -11.45 36.32
CA GLN A 478 9.74 -10.88 37.65
C GLN A 478 8.54 -9.92 37.67
N GLN A 479 8.20 -9.28 36.54
CA GLN A 479 7.01 -8.45 36.39
C GLN A 479 5.74 -9.27 36.09
N ARG A 480 5.88 -10.50 35.59
CA ARG A 480 4.76 -11.41 35.26
C ARG A 480 4.09 -12.21 36.41
N PRO A 481 4.42 -12.16 37.72
CA PRO A 481 3.78 -13.01 38.72
C PRO A 481 2.52 -12.43 39.41
N VAL A 482 1.91 -11.33 38.92
CA VAL A 482 0.79 -10.67 39.65
C VAL A 482 -0.60 -10.80 38.98
N LEU A 483 -0.76 -11.56 37.89
CA LEU A 483 -2.09 -11.76 37.26
C LEU A 483 -2.47 -13.23 37.00
N SER A 484 -1.94 -14.18 37.78
CA SER A 484 -2.33 -15.60 37.71
C SER A 484 -2.86 -16.15 39.04
N THR A 485 -3.72 -15.39 39.72
CA THR A 485 -4.64 -15.94 40.73
C THR A 485 -6.02 -15.35 40.53
N GLY A 486 -6.84 -16.00 39.71
CA GLY A 486 -8.23 -15.60 39.51
C GLY A 486 -8.82 -16.14 38.22
N GLY A 487 -8.98 -17.47 38.12
CA GLY A 487 -9.62 -18.10 36.98
C GLY A 487 -9.40 -19.61 36.95
N GLU A 488 -9.97 -20.32 37.92
CA GLU A 488 -10.19 -21.76 37.78
C GLU A 488 -11.09 -22.00 36.56
N PHE A 489 -10.52 -22.53 35.47
CA PHE A 489 -11.28 -23.27 34.47
C PHE A 489 -10.76 -24.71 34.48
N SER A 490 -11.60 -25.59 35.03
CA SER A 490 -11.43 -27.04 35.10
C SER A 490 -11.14 -27.63 33.72
N LEU A 491 -9.94 -28.19 33.55
CA LEU A 491 -9.66 -29.15 32.50
C LEU A 491 -10.20 -30.51 32.93
N SER A 492 -11.33 -30.91 32.36
CA SER A 492 -11.81 -32.29 32.40
C SER A 492 -10.84 -33.20 31.64
N LYS A 493 -10.34 -34.21 32.36
CA LYS A 493 -9.61 -35.36 31.82
C LYS A 493 -10.48 -36.17 30.85
N SER A 494 -9.94 -36.50 29.69
CA SER A 494 -10.29 -37.68 28.88
C SER A 494 -9.09 -37.94 27.96
N ALA A 495 -8.10 -38.70 28.43
CA ALA A 495 -8.00 -40.16 28.34
C ALA A 495 -7.32 -40.61 27.04
N ILE A 496 -6.14 -41.17 27.26
CA ILE A 496 -5.19 -41.75 26.33
C ILE A 496 -5.72 -43.11 25.83
N THR A 497 -5.46 -43.34 24.55
CA THR A 497 -5.36 -44.59 23.78
C THR A 497 -5.06 -45.87 24.57
N GLU A 498 -5.72 -46.97 24.23
CA GLU A 498 -5.08 -48.19 23.68
C GLU A 498 -6.10 -49.19 23.10
N PRO A 499 -5.67 -50.08 22.17
CA PRO A 499 -6.52 -50.86 21.26
C PRO A 499 -6.77 -52.28 21.77
N LEU A 500 -7.76 -52.98 21.20
CA LEU A 500 -7.84 -54.45 21.20
C LEU A 500 -8.75 -54.93 20.07
N ASP A 501 -8.16 -55.75 19.19
CA ASP A 501 -8.83 -56.63 18.23
C ASP A 501 -9.91 -57.48 18.90
N CYS A 502 -10.97 -57.80 18.14
CA CYS A 502 -11.55 -59.14 18.00
C CYS A 502 -12.64 -59.11 16.93
N ASP A 503 -12.40 -59.89 15.88
CA ASP A 503 -13.31 -60.54 14.94
C ASP A 503 -14.81 -60.54 15.30
N ASN A 504 -15.65 -60.16 14.33
CA ASN A 504 -16.43 -61.15 13.58
C ASN A 504 -17.23 -60.51 12.43
N ASP A 505 -17.25 -61.28 11.35
CA ASP A 505 -17.99 -61.13 10.12
C ASP A 505 -19.50 -60.88 10.35
N GLU A 506 -20.11 -60.09 9.46
CA GLU A 506 -21.22 -60.58 8.64
C GLU A 506 -21.53 -59.63 7.47
N ASP A 507 -21.71 -60.26 6.32
CA ASP A 507 -21.99 -59.73 5.00
C ASP A 507 -23.19 -58.76 4.93
N MET A 508 -23.08 -57.71 4.11
CA MET A 508 -24.00 -57.59 2.96
C MET A 508 -23.54 -56.55 1.94
N GLN A 509 -23.47 -57.04 0.72
CA GLN A 509 -23.15 -56.39 -0.54
C GLN A 509 -24.20 -55.36 -0.98
N MET A 510 -23.71 -54.37 -1.77
CA MET A 510 -24.25 -53.87 -3.06
C MET A 510 -25.72 -53.39 -3.07
N GLU A 511 -26.06 -52.15 -3.43
CA GLU A 511 -26.17 -51.62 -4.81
C GLU A 511 -26.60 -50.13 -4.69
N SER A 512 -25.90 -49.19 -5.34
CA SER A 512 -26.40 -48.35 -6.45
C SER A 512 -27.87 -47.91 -6.39
N GLU A 513 -28.12 -46.62 -6.16
CA GLU A 513 -28.69 -45.66 -7.13
C GLU A 513 -28.50 -44.21 -6.65
#